data_AF-A0AAV1JK81-F1
#
_entry.id   AF-A0AAV1JK81-F1
#
_cell.length_a   1.000
_cell.length_b   1.000
_cell.length_c   1.000
_cell.angle_alpha   90.00
_cell.angle_beta   90.00
_cell.angle_gamma   90.00
#
_symmetry.space_group_name_H-M   'P 1'
#
loop_
_entity.id
_entity.type
_entity.pdbx_description
1 polymer ?
#
loop_
_entity_poly.entity_id
_entity_poly.type
_entity_poly.pdbx_seq_one_letter_code
_entity_poly.pdbx_strand_id
1 'polypeptide(L)'
;MPYILIRGNLASYGHKNPWRVLVSGLKAEDIEQLNRFACGGYSDNSTIVYLQHPCVILSALEVLGYKVVASSSTAVKQDYNEYMWTMRKEFSEPEPSIIVEQDNITNFSKEAMHFHHSNKEDEV
;
A
#
# COMPACT_ATOMS: atom_id res chain seq x y z
N MET A 1 3.16 1.13 6.19
CA MET A 1 1.77 1.06 6.71
C MET A 1 0.82 1.28 5.52
N PRO A 2 -0.34 0.59 5.46
CA PRO A 2 -1.31 0.78 4.37
C PRO A 2 -2.07 2.10 4.45
N TYR A 3 -2.12 2.70 5.65
CA TYR A 3 -2.89 3.90 5.93
C TYR A 3 -1.99 5.14 6.00
N ILE A 4 -2.50 6.22 5.47
CA ILE A 4 -1.92 7.56 5.58
C ILE A 4 -2.99 8.53 6.10
N LEU A 5 -2.52 9.57 6.79
CA LEU A 5 -3.37 10.63 7.31
C LEU A 5 -3.08 11.92 6.55
N ILE A 6 -4.14 12.56 6.08
CA ILE A 6 -4.07 13.82 5.36
C ILE A 6 -4.83 14.84 6.20
N ARG A 7 -4.25 16.01 6.45
CA ARG A 7 -4.91 17.15 7.10
C ARG A 7 -4.78 18.40 6.23
N GLY A 8 -5.87 19.12 6.05
CA GLY A 8 -5.86 20.38 5.29
C GLY A 8 -7.17 21.15 5.40
N ASN A 9 -7.18 22.34 4.82
CA ASN A 9 -8.34 23.23 4.81
C ASN A 9 -8.93 23.33 3.40
N LEU A 10 -10.26 23.32 3.29
CA LEU A 10 -10.95 23.50 2.00
C LEU A 10 -11.25 24.97 1.66
N ALA A 11 -11.00 25.88 2.60
CA ALA A 11 -11.10 27.32 2.37
C ALA A 11 -9.76 28.01 2.63
N SER A 12 -9.53 29.08 1.86
CA SER A 12 -8.30 29.87 1.90
C SER A 12 -8.35 30.85 3.06
N TYR A 13 -7.48 30.69 4.05
CA TYR A 13 -7.46 31.55 5.25
C TYR A 13 -6.26 32.50 5.32
N GLY A 14 -5.49 32.68 4.24
CA GLY A 14 -4.30 33.54 4.25
C GLY A 14 -3.85 34.03 2.87
N HIS A 15 -3.03 35.09 2.85
CA HIS A 15 -2.72 35.84 1.62
C HIS A 15 -1.45 35.40 0.86
N LYS A 16 -0.51 34.68 1.49
CA LYS A 16 0.78 34.31 0.84
C LYS A 16 0.87 32.87 0.37
N ASN A 17 0.33 31.91 1.13
CA ASN A 17 0.23 30.49 0.76
C ASN A 17 -1.03 29.94 1.44
N PRO A 18 -2.20 30.06 0.81
CA PRO A 18 -3.47 29.77 1.47
C PRO A 18 -3.63 28.28 1.81
N TRP A 19 -2.89 27.41 1.13
CA TRP A 19 -3.04 25.98 1.23
C TRP A 19 -1.80 25.33 1.84
N ARG A 20 -2.03 24.54 2.90
CA ARG A 20 -1.05 23.65 3.49
C ARG A 20 -1.74 22.33 3.77
N VAL A 21 -1.25 21.28 3.15
CA VAL A 21 -1.72 19.91 3.33
C VAL A 21 -0.62 19.11 3.99
N LEU A 22 -0.91 18.56 5.15
CA LEU A 22 -0.01 17.69 5.88
C LEU A 22 -0.35 16.25 5.52
N VAL A 23 0.63 15.47 5.09
CA VAL A 23 0.47 14.04 4.79
C VAL A 23 1.44 13.25 5.62
N SER A 24 0.92 12.38 6.48
CA SER A 24 1.70 11.53 7.38
C SER A 24 1.70 10.08 6.93
N GLY A 25 2.85 9.41 7.06
CA GLY A 25 2.97 7.96 6.87
C GLY A 25 3.19 7.48 5.43
N LEU A 26 3.53 8.38 4.51
CA LEU A 26 3.91 8.01 3.14
C LEU A 26 5.19 7.17 3.12
N LYS A 27 5.25 6.22 2.18
CA LYS A 27 6.47 5.49 1.87
C LYS A 27 7.39 6.32 0.98
N ALA A 28 8.70 6.04 1.02
CA ALA A 28 9.70 6.74 0.21
C ALA A 28 9.37 6.75 -1.30
N GLU A 29 8.90 5.63 -1.84
CA GLU A 29 8.48 5.51 -3.25
C GLU A 29 7.36 6.47 -3.63
N ASP A 30 6.34 6.62 -2.78
CA ASP A 30 5.22 7.52 -3.03
C ASP A 30 5.65 8.99 -2.83
N ILE A 31 6.57 9.26 -1.89
CA ILE A 31 7.15 10.60 -1.67
C ILE A 31 7.84 11.10 -2.94
N GLU A 32 8.63 10.23 -3.58
CA GLU A 32 9.35 10.58 -4.81
C GLU A 32 8.40 10.98 -5.95
N GLN A 33 7.29 10.25 -6.11
CA GLN A 33 6.25 10.57 -7.10
C GLN A 33 5.56 11.92 -6.83
N LEU A 34 5.50 12.34 -5.57
CA LEU A 34 4.89 13.59 -5.15
C LEU A 34 5.86 14.79 -5.15
N ASN A 35 7.15 14.60 -5.41
CA ASN A 35 8.16 15.68 -5.43
C ASN A 35 7.87 16.80 -6.45
N ARG A 36 7.00 16.54 -7.43
CA ARG A 36 6.53 17.56 -8.38
C ARG A 36 5.73 18.70 -7.73
N PHE A 37 5.16 18.46 -6.55
CA PHE A 37 4.39 19.46 -5.83
C PHE A 37 5.29 20.31 -4.95
N ALA A 38 5.03 21.62 -4.90
CA ALA A 38 5.71 22.52 -3.98
C ALA A 38 5.59 22.01 -2.53
N CYS A 39 6.74 21.77 -1.91
CA CYS A 39 6.86 21.19 -0.58
C CYS A 39 7.36 22.24 0.41
N GLY A 40 6.68 22.36 1.54
CA GLY A 40 7.08 23.19 2.68
C GLY A 40 8.04 22.49 3.64
N GLY A 41 8.52 21.30 3.29
CA GLY A 41 9.37 20.46 4.12
C GLY A 41 8.57 19.53 5.06
N TYR A 42 9.29 18.96 6.01
CA TYR A 42 8.72 18.09 7.05
C TYR A 42 8.24 18.92 8.24
N SER A 43 7.03 18.68 8.74
CA SER A 43 6.55 19.28 10.00
C SER A 43 6.97 18.47 11.23
N ASP A 44 7.25 17.18 11.03
CA ASP A 44 7.80 16.23 12.00
C ASP A 44 8.48 15.07 11.24
N ASN A 45 8.97 14.04 11.95
CA ASN A 45 9.72 12.93 11.35
C ASN A 45 8.95 12.08 10.32
N SER A 46 7.62 12.23 10.25
CA SER A 46 6.72 11.36 9.47
C SER A 46 5.73 12.11 8.58
N THR A 47 5.70 13.44 8.66
CA THR A 47 4.68 14.28 8.03
C THR A 47 5.30 15.30 7.09
N ILE A 48 4.90 15.24 5.82
CA ILE A 48 5.33 16.17 4.77
C ILE A 48 4.25 17.24 4.58
N VAL A 49 4.68 18.48 4.38
CA VAL A 49 3.80 19.61 4.08
C VAL A 49 3.82 19.90 2.58
N TYR A 50 2.68 19.76 1.91
CA TYR A 50 2.47 20.20 0.53
C TYR A 50 1.75 21.54 0.49
N LEU A 51 2.25 22.46 -0.33
CA LEU A 51 1.69 23.81 -0.50
C LEU A 51 0.65 23.83 -1.63
N GLN A 52 -0.33 22.94 -1.55
CA GLN A 52 -1.37 22.74 -2.55
C GLN A 52 -2.74 22.56 -1.91
N HIS A 53 -3.82 22.81 -2.66
CA HIS A 53 -5.19 22.56 -2.20
C HIS A 53 -5.40 21.07 -1.88
N PRO A 54 -6.14 20.69 -0.82
CA PRO A 54 -6.36 19.28 -0.45
C PRO A 54 -6.79 18.39 -1.61
N CYS A 55 -7.72 18.84 -2.45
CA CYS A 55 -8.19 18.06 -3.61
C CYS A 55 -7.06 17.66 -4.57
N VAL A 56 -6.04 18.51 -4.77
CA VAL A 56 -4.92 18.19 -5.66
C VAL A 56 -4.09 17.03 -5.08
N ILE A 57 -3.84 17.07 -3.78
CA ILE A 57 -3.05 16.05 -3.08
C ILE A 57 -3.84 14.74 -2.99
N LEU A 58 -5.13 14.79 -2.63
CA LEU A 58 -5.99 13.62 -2.57
C LEU A 58 -6.07 12.92 -3.94
N SER A 59 -6.29 13.65 -5.04
CA SER A 59 -6.32 13.04 -6.38
C SER A 59 -4.97 12.47 -6.83
N ALA A 60 -3.86 13.09 -6.44
CA ALA A 60 -2.55 12.51 -6.71
C ALA A 60 -2.34 11.18 -5.95
N LEU A 61 -2.80 11.11 -4.69
CA LEU A 61 -2.76 9.89 -3.88
C LEU A 61 -3.70 8.80 -4.46
N GLU A 62 -4.84 9.19 -5.02
CA GLU A 62 -5.73 8.27 -5.74
C GLU A 62 -5.05 7.62 -6.95
N VAL A 63 -4.29 8.40 -7.74
CA VAL A 63 -3.49 7.86 -8.84
C VAL A 63 -2.41 6.88 -8.35
N LEU A 64 -1.86 7.11 -7.15
CA LEU A 64 -0.93 6.19 -6.50
C LEU A 64 -1.62 4.96 -5.87
N GLY A 65 -2.94 4.83 -5.98
CA GLY A 65 -3.71 3.68 -5.52
C GLY A 65 -4.26 3.81 -4.09
N TYR A 66 -4.16 4.97 -3.46
CA TYR A 66 -4.81 5.23 -2.18
C TYR A 66 -6.30 5.54 -2.38
N LYS A 67 -7.16 5.06 -1.49
CA LYS A 67 -8.59 5.37 -1.46
C LYS A 67 -8.94 6.02 -0.13
N VAL A 68 -9.80 7.03 -0.13
CA VAL A 68 -10.36 7.59 1.12
C VAL A 68 -11.23 6.54 1.77
N VAL A 69 -10.95 6.22 3.04
CA VAL A 69 -11.74 5.27 3.84
C VAL A 69 -12.46 5.94 5.01
N ALA A 70 -12.03 7.14 5.40
CA ALA A 70 -12.70 7.96 6.39
C ALA A 70 -12.38 9.44 6.16
N SER A 71 -13.32 10.31 6.50
CA SER A 71 -13.14 11.75 6.53
C SER A 71 -13.76 12.33 7.80
N SER A 72 -13.10 13.32 8.40
CA SER A 72 -13.61 14.05 9.55
C SER A 72 -13.27 15.53 9.44
N SER A 73 -13.95 16.35 10.22
CA SER A 73 -13.68 17.79 10.30
C SER A 73 -13.73 18.25 11.74
N THR A 74 -12.84 19.17 12.10
CA THR A 74 -12.81 19.83 13.40
C THR A 74 -12.89 21.34 13.19
N ALA A 75 -13.88 21.97 13.81
CA ALA A 75 -13.95 23.42 13.90
C ALA A 75 -12.99 23.90 15.00
N VAL A 76 -11.97 24.69 14.65
CA VAL A 76 -10.96 25.15 15.61
C VAL A 76 -11.24 26.58 16.06
N LYS A 77 -11.69 27.45 15.15
CA LYS A 77 -12.12 28.83 15.41
C LYS A 77 -13.31 29.16 14.53
N GLN A 78 -14.00 30.27 14.84
CA GLN A 78 -15.05 30.81 13.98
C GLN A 78 -14.48 30.96 12.55
N ASP A 79 -15.11 30.28 11.60
CA ASP A 79 -14.73 30.21 10.19
C ASP A 79 -13.42 29.48 9.86
N TYR A 80 -12.75 28.82 10.80
CA TYR A 80 -11.58 27.99 10.53
C TYR A 80 -11.88 26.51 10.79
N ASN A 81 -12.17 25.81 9.70
CA ASN A 81 -12.43 24.37 9.69
C ASN A 81 -11.23 23.62 9.12
N GLU A 82 -10.74 22.65 9.90
CA GLU A 82 -9.73 21.69 9.45
C GLU A 82 -10.40 20.38 9.10
N TYR A 83 -9.96 19.80 7.99
CA TYR A 83 -10.45 18.53 7.49
C TYR A 83 -9.34 17.51 7.55
N MET A 84 -9.71 16.27 7.87
CA MET A 84 -8.83 15.14 7.87
C MET A 84 -9.38 14.03 7.00
N TRP A 85 -8.50 13.36 6.28
CA TRP A 85 -8.81 12.17 5.49
C TRP A 85 -7.86 11.06 5.87
N THR A 86 -8.41 9.89 6.14
CA THR A 86 -7.63 8.65 6.20
C THR A 86 -7.73 8.00 4.84
N MET A 87 -6.59 7.78 4.20
CA MET A 87 -6.54 7.01 2.96
C MET A 87 -5.81 5.69 3.17
N ARG A 88 -6.22 4.67 2.42
CA ARG A 88 -5.65 3.33 2.44
C ARG A 88 -5.23 2.93 1.03
N LYS A 89 -4.03 2.39 0.88
CA LYS A 89 -3.61 1.66 -0.33
C LYS A 89 -3.79 0.17 -0.08
N GLU A 90 -4.57 -0.49 -0.93
CA GLU A 90 -4.69 -1.95 -0.88
C GLU A 90 -3.35 -2.56 -1.31
N PHE A 91 -2.84 -3.52 -0.52
CA PHE A 91 -1.72 -4.34 -0.94
C PHE A 91 -2.27 -5.57 -1.63
N SER A 92 -1.68 -5.97 -2.74
CA SER A 92 -1.84 -7.33 -3.24
C SER A 92 -1.42 -8.26 -2.11
N GLU A 93 -2.29 -9.17 -1.67
CA GLU A 93 -1.83 -10.28 -0.84
C GLU A 93 -0.75 -11.03 -1.63
N PRO A 94 0.37 -11.40 -1.01
CA PRO A 94 1.36 -12.23 -1.68
C PRO A 94 0.66 -13.51 -2.14
N GLU A 95 0.81 -13.87 -3.42
CA GLU A 95 0.24 -15.12 -3.92
C GLU A 95 0.75 -16.27 -3.04
N PRO A 96 -0.14 -17.21 -2.63
CA PRO A 96 0.29 -18.34 -1.83
C PRO A 96 1.38 -19.08 -2.58
N SER A 97 2.57 -19.21 -1.97
CA SER A 97 3.65 -20.02 -2.51
C SER A 97 3.15 -21.46 -2.56
N ILE A 98 2.77 -21.92 -3.76
CA ILE A 98 2.46 -23.34 -3.99
C ILE A 98 3.80 -24.07 -3.89
N ILE A 99 4.18 -24.47 -2.69
CA ILE A 99 5.24 -25.45 -2.47
C ILE A 99 4.63 -26.77 -2.94
N VAL A 100 4.75 -27.04 -4.24
CA VAL A 100 4.55 -28.38 -4.76
C VAL A 100 5.72 -29.19 -4.20
N GLU A 101 5.48 -29.95 -3.12
CA GLU A 101 6.39 -31.00 -2.68
C GLU A 101 6.48 -32.04 -3.81
N GLN A 102 7.41 -31.81 -4.72
CA GLN A 102 7.66 -32.64 -5.89
C GLN A 102 8.62 -33.79 -5.54
N ASP A 103 8.48 -34.38 -4.36
CA ASP A 103 9.41 -35.41 -3.85
C ASP A 103 8.82 -36.83 -3.78
N ASN A 104 7.53 -37.04 -4.03
CA ASN A 104 6.90 -38.36 -3.80
C ASN A 104 6.46 -39.15 -5.05
N ILE A 105 6.69 -38.67 -6.27
CA ILE A 105 6.26 -39.41 -7.49
C ILE A 105 7.36 -40.34 -8.02
N THR A 106 8.62 -40.14 -7.65
CA THR A 106 9.76 -40.92 -8.19
C THR A 106 9.94 -42.30 -7.56
N ASN A 107 9.30 -42.60 -6.42
CA ASN A 107 9.48 -43.87 -5.71
C ASN A 107 8.42 -44.94 -6.05
N PHE A 108 7.21 -44.55 -6.49
CA PHE A 108 6.17 -45.52 -6.88
C PHE A 108 6.52 -46.28 -8.17
N SER A 109 7.25 -45.66 -9.09
CA SER A 109 7.58 -46.26 -10.38
C SER A 109 8.72 -47.29 -10.31
N LYS A 110 9.54 -47.27 -9.25
CA LYS A 110 10.65 -48.23 -9.07
C LYS A 110 10.22 -49.53 -8.41
N GLU A 111 9.25 -49.49 -7.49
CA GLU A 111 8.74 -50.72 -6.84
C GLU A 111 7.86 -51.56 -7.79
N ALA A 112 7.10 -50.93 -8.69
CA ALA A 112 6.26 -51.65 -9.65
C ALA A 112 7.06 -52.43 -10.73
N MET A 113 8.29 -52.02 -11.03
CA MET A 113 9.15 -52.71 -12.00
C MET A 113 9.92 -53.89 -11.39
N HIS A 114 10.09 -53.94 -10.07
CA HIS A 114 10.88 -54.98 -9.41
C HIS A 114 10.08 -56.27 -9.12
N PHE A 115 8.74 -56.20 -9.10
CA PHE A 115 7.86 -57.36 -8.86
C PHE A 115 7.65 -58.25 -10.09
N HIS A 116 7.97 -57.79 -11.30
CA HIS A 116 7.69 -58.55 -12.53
C HIS A 116 8.83 -59.45 -13.02
N HIS A 117 10.00 -59.47 -12.34
CA HIS A 117 11.17 -60.22 -12.80
C HIS A 117 11.59 -61.41 -11.91
N SER A 118 10.72 -61.92 -11.03
CA SER A 118 11.11 -63.00 -10.10
C SER A 118 10.28 -64.29 -10.15
N ASN A 119 9.34 -64.45 -11.11
CA ASN A 119 8.52 -65.67 -11.20
C ASN A 119 8.56 -66.28 -12.62
N LYS A 120 9.67 -66.98 -12.93
CA LYS A 120 9.89 -67.99 -13.98
C LYS A 120 11.42 -68.13 -14.09
N GLU A 121 12.08 -69.23 -13.75
CA GLU A 121 11.82 -70.64 -14.02
C GLU A 121 12.61 -71.49 -12.99
N ASP A 122 11.92 -72.31 -12.21
CA ASP A 122 12.47 -73.51 -11.55
C ASP A 122 11.34 -74.54 -11.56
N GLU A 123 11.22 -75.31 -12.65
CA GLU A 123 10.43 -76.54 -12.65
C GLU A 123 10.98 -77.53 -13.69
N VAL A 124 11.75 -78.49 -13.17
CA VAL A 124 11.98 -79.91 -13.55
C VAL A 124 12.44 -80.24 -14.98
#